data_AF-A0A672M318-F1
#
_entry.id   AF-A0A672M318-F1
#
_cell.length_a   1.000
_cell.length_b   1.000
_cell.length_c   1.000
_cell.angle_alpha   90.00
_cell.angle_beta   90.00
_cell.angle_gamma   90.00
#
_symmetry.space_group_name_H-M   'P 1'
#
loop_
_entity.id
_entity.type
_entity.pdbx_description
1 polymer ?
#
loop_
_entity_poly.entity_id
_entity_poly.type
_entity_poly.pdbx_seq_one_letter_code
_entity_poly.pdbx_strand_id
1 'polypeptide(L)'
;NSLESVMNVPLLKHKSAVIVFNSILNPADKKERKKGKVHLAKFIRPEVDRALLEDASSIVSIVCSTDKIAWTHMDRARTVLDWQQAECNNFMKGMYMAPDYLEDISMVISSFPPADFFLMEKPSISPQNTSLYPVLVHLRTVEAMLLALLTPAREPGSPPKVLNMMRTAVSRHFNLIVGDCRTSGAETVRKMMTASHRNSFQMSSRNRGEELCDALLQAVAFFKLLRE
;
A
#
# COMPACT_ATOMS: atom_id res chain seq x y z
N ASN A 1 -17.20 -3.98 -40.45
CA ASN A 1 -16.88 -3.98 -39.00
C ASN A 1 -18.16 -3.79 -38.20
N SER A 2 -18.94 -4.85 -38.01
CA SER A 2 -20.16 -4.85 -37.18
C SER A 2 -19.88 -5.57 -35.86
N LEU A 3 -20.63 -5.23 -34.80
CA LEU A 3 -20.56 -5.87 -33.48
C LEU A 3 -20.70 -7.41 -33.57
N GLU A 4 -21.47 -7.87 -34.55
CA GLU A 4 -21.70 -9.29 -34.86
C GLU A 4 -20.42 -10.03 -35.24
N SER A 5 -19.43 -9.37 -35.86
CA SER A 5 -18.18 -10.06 -36.24
C SER A 5 -17.29 -10.38 -35.02
N VAL A 6 -17.49 -9.70 -33.89
CA VAL A 6 -16.71 -9.88 -32.66
C VAL A 6 -17.43 -10.85 -31.68
N MET A 7 -18.72 -11.07 -31.87
CA MET A 7 -19.53 -12.02 -31.08
C MET A 7 -19.10 -13.49 -31.27
N ASN A 8 -18.38 -13.79 -32.35
CA ASN A 8 -17.82 -15.11 -32.61
C ASN A 8 -16.56 -15.42 -31.80
N VAL A 9 -16.06 -14.47 -30.99
CA VAL A 9 -14.93 -14.69 -30.10
C VAL A 9 -15.40 -15.45 -28.86
N PRO A 10 -14.87 -16.65 -28.58
CA PRO A 10 -15.24 -17.43 -27.40
C PRO A 10 -15.08 -16.60 -26.12
N LEU A 11 -16.03 -16.74 -25.18
CA LEU A 11 -16.09 -16.04 -23.89
C LEU A 11 -16.45 -14.54 -23.94
N LEU A 12 -16.55 -13.92 -25.12
CA LEU A 12 -16.96 -12.52 -25.24
C LEU A 12 -18.48 -12.38 -25.22
N LYS A 13 -19.05 -12.00 -24.06
CA LYS A 13 -20.50 -11.76 -23.92
C LYS A 13 -20.90 -10.47 -24.62
N HIS A 14 -22.02 -10.48 -25.36
CA HIS A 14 -22.58 -9.32 -26.06
C HIS A 14 -22.63 -8.06 -25.18
N LYS A 15 -23.15 -8.19 -23.96
CA LYS A 15 -23.26 -7.07 -23.01
C LYS A 15 -21.90 -6.46 -22.65
N SER A 16 -20.88 -7.29 -22.46
CA SER A 16 -19.51 -6.83 -22.19
C SER A 16 -18.89 -6.17 -23.41
N ALA A 17 -19.08 -6.74 -24.60
CA ALA A 17 -18.60 -6.17 -25.86
C ALA A 17 -19.19 -4.78 -26.11
N VAL A 18 -20.51 -4.62 -25.98
CA VAL A 18 -21.20 -3.33 -26.12
C VAL A 18 -20.65 -2.29 -25.14
N ILE A 19 -20.47 -2.66 -23.87
CA ILE A 19 -19.93 -1.75 -22.85
C ILE A 19 -18.51 -1.30 -23.20
N VAL A 20 -17.65 -2.22 -23.61
CA VAL A 20 -16.25 -1.93 -23.95
C VAL A 20 -16.17 -1.07 -25.21
N PHE A 21 -16.88 -1.43 -26.28
CA PHE A 21 -16.86 -0.68 -27.54
C PHE A 21 -17.46 0.71 -27.40
N ASN A 22 -18.60 0.86 -26.72
CA ASN A 22 -19.13 2.18 -26.42
C ASN A 22 -18.16 3.00 -25.55
N SER A 23 -17.43 2.37 -24.65
CA SER A 23 -16.41 3.04 -23.82
C SER A 23 -15.14 3.46 -24.59
N ILE A 24 -14.89 2.87 -25.74
CA ILE A 24 -13.79 3.23 -26.65
C ILE A 24 -14.25 4.32 -27.62
N LEU A 25 -15.45 4.18 -28.18
CA LEU A 25 -16.02 5.09 -29.17
C LEU A 25 -16.51 6.40 -28.53
N ASN A 26 -17.03 6.37 -27.30
CA ASN A 26 -17.58 7.53 -26.59
C ASN A 26 -16.83 7.77 -25.26
N PRO A 27 -15.60 8.30 -25.31
CA PRO A 27 -14.78 8.50 -24.10
C PRO A 27 -15.31 9.59 -23.15
N ALA A 28 -16.24 10.44 -23.58
CA ALA A 28 -16.82 11.51 -22.77
C ALA A 28 -17.72 11.00 -21.62
N ASP A 29 -18.41 9.89 -21.80
CA ASP A 29 -19.32 9.29 -20.80
C ASP A 29 -18.59 8.72 -19.57
N LYS A 30 -17.26 8.61 -19.62
CA LYS A 30 -16.42 8.15 -18.50
C LYS A 30 -16.24 9.20 -17.41
N LYS A 31 -16.36 10.50 -17.73
CA LYS A 31 -16.06 11.57 -16.75
C LYS A 31 -17.10 11.67 -15.64
N GLU A 32 -18.37 11.29 -15.91
CA GLU A 32 -19.44 11.39 -14.91
C GLU A 32 -19.59 10.13 -14.04
N ARG A 33 -19.38 8.93 -14.58
CA ARG A 33 -19.64 7.67 -13.83
C ARG A 33 -18.58 7.27 -12.80
N LYS A 34 -17.40 7.89 -12.80
CA LYS A 34 -16.25 7.47 -11.95
C LYS A 34 -15.96 8.35 -10.74
N LYS A 35 -16.80 9.34 -10.40
CA LYS A 35 -16.69 10.08 -9.14
C LYS A 35 -17.56 9.43 -8.05
N GLY A 36 -17.37 8.13 -7.81
CA GLY A 36 -17.89 7.52 -6.59
C GLY A 36 -17.09 8.06 -5.42
N LYS A 37 -17.74 8.79 -4.49
CA LYS A 37 -17.11 9.25 -3.23
C LYS A 37 -16.39 8.06 -2.58
N VAL A 38 -15.06 8.13 -2.51
CA VAL A 38 -14.20 7.07 -2.00
C VAL A 38 -14.41 7.01 -0.49
N HIS A 39 -15.21 6.06 -0.01
CA HIS A 39 -15.52 5.95 1.41
C HIS A 39 -14.28 5.46 2.17
N LEU A 40 -13.62 6.35 2.91
CA LEU A 40 -12.38 6.09 3.65
C LEU A 40 -12.47 4.86 4.58
N ALA A 41 -13.65 4.64 5.18
CA ALA A 41 -13.96 3.53 6.06
C ALA A 41 -13.77 2.13 5.42
N LYS A 42 -13.60 2.05 4.09
CA LYS A 42 -13.32 0.77 3.41
C LYS A 42 -11.84 0.41 3.34
N PHE A 43 -10.90 1.35 3.53
CA PHE A 43 -9.50 1.13 3.15
C PHE A 43 -8.53 1.06 4.32
N ILE A 44 -8.92 1.52 5.50
CA ILE A 44 -8.12 1.46 6.73
C ILE A 44 -8.79 0.51 7.71
N ARG A 45 -8.01 -0.33 8.39
CA ARG A 45 -8.47 -1.23 9.44
C ARG A 45 -7.52 -1.23 10.65
N PRO A 46 -7.99 -1.40 11.89
CA PRO A 46 -9.40 -1.40 12.30
C PRO A 46 -10.07 -0.04 11.99
N GLU A 47 -11.40 -0.01 12.11
CA GLU A 47 -12.14 1.24 11.94
C GLU A 47 -11.78 2.20 13.08
N VAL A 48 -11.44 3.43 12.71
CA VAL A 48 -11.06 4.52 13.62
C VAL A 48 -11.87 5.74 13.20
N ASP A 49 -12.24 6.56 14.18
CA ASP A 49 -12.90 7.83 13.91
C ASP A 49 -12.04 8.68 12.95
N ARG A 50 -12.67 9.17 11.90
CA ARG A 50 -12.04 10.04 10.89
C ARG A 50 -11.43 11.27 11.55
N ALA A 51 -12.07 11.84 12.57
CA ALA A 51 -11.55 13.01 13.27
C ALA A 51 -10.17 12.74 13.89
N LEU A 52 -9.96 11.54 14.44
CA LEU A 52 -8.66 11.13 15.00
C LEU A 52 -7.60 10.93 13.91
N LEU A 53 -7.98 10.37 12.77
CA LEU A 53 -7.08 10.19 11.63
C LEU A 53 -6.66 11.53 11.02
N GLU A 54 -7.59 12.48 10.93
CA GLU A 54 -7.33 13.85 10.49
C GLU A 54 -6.49 14.63 11.52
N ASP A 55 -6.64 14.31 12.81
CA ASP A 55 -5.86 14.93 13.89
C ASP A 55 -4.41 14.39 14.02
N ALA A 56 -4.03 13.39 13.22
CA ALA A 56 -2.66 12.91 13.16
C ALA A 56 -1.66 14.00 12.72
N SER A 57 -0.64 14.24 13.54
CA SER A 57 0.48 15.13 13.23
C SER A 57 1.52 14.44 12.33
N SER A 58 1.80 13.16 12.56
CA SER A 58 2.68 12.37 11.70
C SER A 58 2.35 10.87 11.70
N ILE A 59 2.73 10.20 10.63
CA ILE A 59 2.60 8.74 10.47
C ILE A 59 3.91 8.10 10.04
N VAL A 60 4.11 6.84 10.40
CA VAL A 60 5.12 5.97 9.80
C VAL A 60 4.41 4.93 8.94
N SER A 61 4.57 5.01 7.63
CA SER A 61 4.05 4.03 6.67
C SER A 61 5.07 2.92 6.47
N ILE A 62 4.66 1.66 6.61
CA ILE A 62 5.51 0.47 6.65
C ILE A 62 5.04 -0.51 5.58
N VAL A 63 5.98 -1.00 4.77
CA VAL A 63 5.78 -2.03 3.75
C VAL A 63 6.79 -3.15 3.98
N CYS A 64 6.28 -4.39 4.07
CA CYS A 64 7.10 -5.58 4.26
C CYS A 64 7.11 -6.41 2.98
N SER A 65 8.29 -6.85 2.59
CA SER A 65 8.53 -7.81 1.51
C SER A 65 9.03 -9.13 2.10
N THR A 66 9.55 -10.03 1.26
CA THR A 66 10.10 -11.32 1.69
C THR A 66 11.46 -11.23 2.38
N ASP A 67 12.20 -10.13 2.20
CA ASP A 67 13.56 -9.97 2.71
C ASP A 67 13.85 -8.55 3.27
N LYS A 68 12.89 -7.63 3.21
CA LYS A 68 13.07 -6.23 3.63
C LYS A 68 11.82 -5.65 4.29
N ILE A 69 12.07 -4.67 5.16
CA ILE A 69 11.05 -3.75 5.66
C ILE A 69 11.46 -2.34 5.23
N ALA A 70 10.56 -1.64 4.53
CA ALA A 70 10.73 -0.25 4.17
C ALA A 70 9.72 0.62 4.89
N TRP A 71 10.11 1.85 5.23
CA TRP A 71 9.23 2.80 5.89
C TRP A 71 9.42 4.24 5.42
N THR A 72 8.36 5.02 5.57
CA THR A 72 8.34 6.47 5.33
C THR A 72 7.69 7.16 6.53
N HIS A 73 8.42 8.06 7.19
CA HIS A 73 7.87 8.99 8.17
C HIS A 73 7.42 10.26 7.45
N MET A 74 6.15 10.60 7.60
CA MET A 74 5.54 11.74 6.92
C MET A 74 4.68 12.56 7.88
N ASP A 75 4.86 13.87 7.85
CA ASP A 75 4.01 14.80 8.61
C ASP A 75 2.69 15.10 7.89
N ARG A 76 1.78 15.78 8.60
CA ARG A 76 0.50 16.26 8.03
C ARG A 76 0.67 17.21 6.84
N ALA A 77 1.78 17.96 6.76
CA ALA A 77 2.08 18.82 5.62
C ALA A 77 2.48 18.03 4.37
N ARG A 78 2.66 16.70 4.50
CA ARG A 78 3.16 15.75 3.49
C ARG A 78 4.65 15.95 3.20
N THR A 79 5.39 16.44 4.20
CA THR A 79 6.84 16.46 4.20
C THR A 79 7.34 15.07 4.56
N VAL A 80 8.23 14.51 3.74
CA VAL A 80 8.96 13.30 4.08
C VAL A 80 10.04 13.67 5.10
N LEU A 81 9.89 13.19 6.33
CA LEU A 81 10.81 13.41 7.44
C LEU A 81 11.91 12.34 7.47
N ASP A 82 11.54 11.10 7.18
CA ASP A 82 12.45 9.97 7.07
C ASP A 82 11.95 8.99 5.99
N TRP A 83 12.86 8.33 5.28
CA TRP A 83 12.53 7.37 4.22
C TRP A 83 13.67 6.37 4.03
N GLN A 84 13.48 5.17 4.56
CA GLN A 84 14.54 4.18 4.71
C GLN A 84 14.01 2.76 4.51
N GLN A 85 14.94 1.82 4.37
CA GLN A 85 14.65 0.39 4.33
C GLN A 85 15.75 -0.38 5.06
N ALA A 86 15.39 -1.54 5.60
CA ALA A 86 16.31 -2.47 6.23
C ALA A 86 16.17 -3.85 5.59
N GLU A 87 17.30 -4.55 5.45
CA GLU A 87 17.32 -5.95 5.05
C GLU A 87 17.14 -6.82 6.30
N CYS A 88 16.23 -7.80 6.21
CA CYS A 88 15.94 -8.74 7.29
C CYS A 88 16.57 -10.09 6.91
N ASN A 89 17.72 -10.38 7.49
CA ASN A 89 18.56 -11.50 7.05
C ASN A 89 17.99 -12.86 7.40
N ASN A 90 17.09 -12.96 8.36
CA ASN A 90 16.48 -14.22 8.78
C ASN A 90 15.14 -14.48 8.06
N PHE A 91 14.62 -13.49 7.33
CA PHE A 91 13.34 -13.64 6.63
C PHE A 91 13.45 -14.64 5.49
N MET A 92 12.52 -15.59 5.48
CA MET A 92 12.37 -16.61 4.43
C MET A 92 13.67 -17.39 4.09
N LYS A 93 14.66 -17.42 4.99
CA LYS A 93 15.90 -18.18 4.82
C LYS A 93 15.82 -19.52 5.54
N GLY A 94 15.33 -20.54 4.84
CA GLY A 94 15.23 -21.90 5.38
C GLY A 94 14.01 -22.10 6.27
N MET A 95 14.19 -22.75 7.42
CA MET A 95 13.10 -23.06 8.33
C MET A 95 12.66 -21.81 9.09
N TYR A 96 11.36 -21.61 9.24
CA TYR A 96 10.83 -20.51 10.03
C TYR A 96 11.20 -20.67 11.51
N MET A 97 11.89 -19.67 12.06
CA MET A 97 12.21 -19.55 13.48
C MET A 97 11.70 -18.21 14.00
N ALA A 98 10.76 -18.27 14.96
CA ALA A 98 10.18 -17.09 15.59
C ALA A 98 11.21 -16.15 16.27
N PRO A 99 12.24 -16.65 17.02
CA PRO A 99 13.22 -15.74 17.64
C PRO A 99 14.05 -14.97 16.61
N ASP A 100 14.44 -15.62 15.51
CA ASP A 100 15.25 -14.99 14.46
C ASP A 100 14.48 -13.86 13.75
N TYR A 101 13.18 -14.04 13.55
CA TYR A 101 12.29 -12.99 13.04
C TYR A 101 12.13 -11.84 14.04
N LEU A 102 11.99 -12.17 15.32
CA LEU A 102 11.85 -11.18 16.38
C LEU A 102 13.10 -10.31 16.50
N GLU A 103 14.30 -10.88 16.35
CA GLU A 103 15.56 -10.14 16.35
C GLU A 103 15.62 -9.11 15.21
N ASP A 104 15.39 -9.55 13.98
CA ASP A 104 15.36 -8.68 12.80
C ASP A 104 14.32 -7.55 12.96
N ILE A 105 13.11 -7.89 13.38
CA ILE A 105 12.02 -6.91 13.53
C ILE A 105 12.32 -5.92 14.66
N SER A 106 12.88 -6.39 15.79
CA SER A 106 13.23 -5.51 16.91
C SER A 106 14.31 -4.51 16.51
N MET A 107 15.29 -4.94 15.72
CA MET A 107 16.31 -4.05 15.16
C MET A 107 15.69 -2.96 14.28
N VAL A 108 14.75 -3.32 13.40
CA VAL A 108 14.06 -2.36 12.54
C VAL A 108 13.20 -1.39 13.34
N ILE A 109 12.39 -1.87 14.29
CA ILE A 109 11.51 -1.01 15.11
C ILE A 109 12.33 0.02 15.92
N SER A 110 13.54 -0.33 16.36
CA SER A 110 14.42 0.60 17.08
C SER A 110 14.80 1.85 16.25
N SER A 111 14.69 1.75 14.92
CA SER A 111 14.95 2.86 13.99
C SER A 111 13.71 3.70 13.69
N PHE A 112 12.52 3.29 14.14
CA PHE A 112 11.29 4.03 13.84
C PHE A 112 11.18 5.31 14.68
N PRO A 113 10.90 6.47 14.06
CA PRO A 113 10.61 7.68 14.81
C PRO A 113 9.26 7.57 15.53
N PRO A 114 9.04 8.37 16.60
CA PRO A 114 7.73 8.47 17.21
C PRO A 114 6.72 9.05 16.22
N ALA A 115 5.55 8.42 16.14
CA ALA A 115 4.44 8.86 15.31
C ALA A 115 3.10 8.53 15.97
N ASP A 116 2.04 9.19 15.50
CA ASP A 116 0.67 8.99 15.99
C ASP A 116 0.11 7.65 15.51
N PHE A 117 0.40 7.31 14.25
CA PHE A 117 0.01 6.05 13.65
C PHE A 117 1.16 5.35 12.91
N PHE A 118 1.18 4.02 13.04
CA PHE A 118 1.99 3.12 12.22
C PHE A 118 1.08 2.45 11.19
N LEU A 119 1.31 2.72 9.92
CA LEU A 119 0.45 2.29 8.82
C LEU A 119 1.08 1.12 8.08
N MET A 120 0.55 -0.07 8.28
CA MET A 120 0.97 -1.32 7.64
C MET A 120 0.27 -1.53 6.31
N GLU A 121 1.00 -2.00 5.29
CA GLU A 121 0.35 -2.48 4.06
C GLU A 121 -0.47 -3.75 4.33
N LYS A 122 -1.74 -3.76 3.89
CA LYS A 122 -2.54 -4.98 3.79
C LYS A 122 -2.41 -5.58 2.39
N PRO A 123 -1.61 -6.65 2.20
CA PRO A 123 -1.44 -7.27 0.89
C PRO A 123 -2.72 -7.96 0.42
N SER A 124 -2.89 -8.04 -0.91
CA SER A 124 -4.04 -8.66 -1.57
C SER A 124 -3.75 -10.09 -2.04
N ILE A 125 -3.08 -10.88 -1.19
CA ILE A 125 -2.79 -12.30 -1.47
C ILE A 125 -3.97 -13.14 -0.97
N SER A 126 -4.59 -13.90 -1.88
CA SER A 126 -5.67 -14.82 -1.52
C SER A 126 -5.13 -16.03 -0.76
N PRO A 127 -5.74 -16.43 0.37
CA PRO A 127 -5.38 -17.66 1.08
C PRO A 127 -5.67 -18.92 0.26
N GLN A 128 -6.50 -18.83 -0.78
CA GLN A 128 -6.81 -19.95 -1.68
C GLN A 128 -5.67 -20.23 -2.68
N ASN A 129 -4.73 -19.29 -2.86
CA ASN A 129 -3.57 -19.51 -3.70
C ASN A 129 -2.49 -20.25 -2.93
N THR A 130 -2.50 -21.59 -3.01
CA THR A 130 -1.56 -22.47 -2.32
C THR A 130 -0.10 -22.23 -2.71
N SER A 131 0.17 -21.79 -3.94
CA SER A 131 1.53 -21.50 -4.42
C SER A 131 2.18 -20.31 -3.70
N LEU A 132 1.37 -19.34 -3.24
CA LEU A 132 1.83 -18.16 -2.51
C LEU A 132 1.62 -18.27 -1.00
N TYR A 133 1.18 -19.44 -0.51
CA TYR A 133 0.89 -19.63 0.91
C TYR A 133 2.10 -19.38 1.82
N PRO A 134 3.34 -19.81 1.50
CA PRO A 134 4.52 -19.50 2.32
C PRO A 134 4.75 -17.99 2.46
N VAL A 135 4.59 -17.24 1.36
CA VAL A 135 4.72 -15.77 1.36
C VAL A 135 3.60 -15.13 2.18
N LEU A 136 2.37 -15.64 2.06
CA LEU A 136 1.25 -15.15 2.86
C LEU A 136 1.49 -15.36 4.37
N VAL A 137 1.91 -16.55 4.78
CA VAL A 137 2.22 -16.86 6.19
C VAL A 137 3.33 -15.95 6.69
N HIS A 138 4.41 -15.81 5.91
CA HIS A 138 5.50 -14.91 6.23
C HIS A 138 5.03 -13.47 6.49
N LEU A 139 4.31 -12.87 5.54
CA LEU A 139 3.83 -11.50 5.68
C LEU A 139 2.86 -11.34 6.86
N ARG A 140 2.03 -12.36 7.15
CA ARG A 140 1.11 -12.35 8.30
C ARG A 140 1.85 -12.47 9.63
N THR A 141 2.91 -13.26 9.69
CA THR A 141 3.76 -13.38 10.87
C THR A 141 4.47 -12.06 11.17
N VAL A 142 5.09 -11.45 10.15
CA VAL A 142 5.75 -10.15 10.29
C VAL A 142 4.73 -9.06 10.70
N GLU A 143 3.55 -9.02 10.06
CA GLU A 143 2.44 -8.11 10.44
C GLU A 143 2.05 -8.29 11.92
N ALA A 144 1.92 -9.53 12.39
CA ALA A 144 1.53 -9.82 13.77
C ALA A 144 2.61 -9.41 14.78
N MET A 145 3.88 -9.65 14.49
CA MET A 145 5.01 -9.24 15.35
C MET A 145 5.12 -7.72 15.41
N LEU A 146 5.06 -7.02 14.27
CA LEU A 146 5.05 -5.55 14.21
C LEU A 146 3.86 -4.98 15.00
N LEU A 147 2.67 -5.55 14.82
CA LEU A 147 1.48 -5.13 15.56
C LEU A 147 1.68 -5.28 17.08
N ALA A 148 2.23 -6.41 17.53
CA ALA A 148 2.45 -6.68 18.95
C ALA A 148 3.51 -5.73 19.56
N LEU A 149 4.59 -5.45 18.83
CA LEU A 149 5.71 -4.65 19.32
C LEU A 149 5.46 -3.14 19.24
N LEU A 150 4.69 -2.68 18.24
CA LEU A 150 4.37 -1.26 18.06
C LEU A 150 3.13 -0.81 18.85
N THR A 151 2.34 -1.76 19.37
CA THR A 151 1.20 -1.45 20.22
C THR A 151 1.66 -1.41 21.68
N PRO A 152 1.69 -0.23 22.32
CA PRO A 152 1.99 -0.15 23.75
C PRO A 152 0.90 -0.85 24.58
N ALA A 153 1.20 -1.14 25.85
CA ALA A 153 0.21 -1.60 26.81
C ALA A 153 -0.96 -0.60 26.80
N ARG A 154 -2.14 -1.06 26.37
CA ARG A 154 -3.28 -0.18 26.10
C ARG A 154 -3.96 0.21 27.39
N GLU A 155 -4.10 1.52 27.60
CA GLU A 155 -5.17 2.04 28.44
C GLU A 155 -6.53 1.78 27.77
N PRO A 156 -7.56 1.34 28.52
CA PRO A 156 -8.89 1.13 27.98
C PRO A 156 -9.42 2.39 27.27
N GLY A 157 -9.82 2.25 26.01
CA GLY A 157 -10.38 3.35 25.20
C GLY A 157 -9.38 4.15 24.36
N SER A 158 -8.07 3.86 24.44
CA SER A 158 -7.09 4.46 23.52
C SER A 158 -7.28 3.98 22.08
N PRO A 159 -7.16 4.87 21.07
CA PRO A 159 -7.29 4.48 19.68
C PRO A 159 -6.13 3.55 19.25
N PRO A 160 -6.37 2.67 18.26
CA PRO A 160 -5.34 1.77 17.76
C PRO A 160 -4.21 2.56 17.10
N LYS A 161 -2.98 2.38 17.60
CA LYS A 161 -1.79 3.03 17.04
C LYS A 161 -1.33 2.41 15.72
N VAL A 162 -1.57 1.12 15.53
CA VAL A 162 -1.22 0.40 14.30
C VAL A 162 -2.46 0.20 13.44
N LEU A 163 -2.38 0.63 12.19
CA LEU A 163 -3.45 0.60 11.21
C LEU A 163 -2.99 -0.19 9.97
N ASN A 164 -3.91 -0.81 9.28
CA ASN A 164 -3.71 -1.54 8.04
C ASN A 164 -4.35 -0.77 6.88
N MET A 165 -3.57 -0.40 5.88
CA MET A 165 -4.07 0.23 4.65
C MET A 165 -4.16 -0.78 3.52
N MET A 166 -5.30 -0.83 2.83
CA MET A 166 -5.48 -1.74 1.70
C MET A 166 -4.61 -1.33 0.51
N ARG A 167 -3.71 -2.23 0.08
CA ARG A 167 -2.85 -2.03 -1.10
C ARG A 167 -3.64 -1.67 -2.36
N THR A 168 -4.80 -2.29 -2.56
CA THR A 168 -5.68 -2.02 -3.71
C THR A 168 -6.25 -0.60 -3.69
N ALA A 169 -6.44 0.01 -2.53
CA ALA A 169 -6.88 1.40 -2.41
C ALA A 169 -5.79 2.36 -2.89
N VAL A 170 -4.58 2.19 -2.35
CA VAL A 170 -3.38 2.95 -2.73
C VAL A 170 -3.14 2.81 -4.24
N SER A 171 -3.18 1.57 -4.74
CA SER A 171 -2.95 1.28 -6.16
C SER A 171 -3.97 1.95 -7.07
N ARG A 172 -5.26 1.95 -6.70
CA ARG A 172 -6.31 2.64 -7.46
C ARG A 172 -6.15 4.15 -7.42
N HIS A 173 -5.81 4.72 -6.25
CA HIS A 173 -5.61 6.16 -6.09
C HIS A 173 -4.53 6.70 -7.04
N PHE A 174 -3.44 5.95 -7.23
CA PHE A 174 -2.35 6.33 -8.14
C PHE A 174 -2.46 5.76 -9.57
N ASN A 175 -3.60 5.16 -9.94
CA ASN A 175 -3.80 4.52 -11.25
C ASN A 175 -2.74 3.47 -11.60
N LEU A 176 -2.29 2.68 -10.61
CA LEU A 176 -1.29 1.63 -10.76
C LEU A 176 -1.89 0.25 -11.07
N ILE A 177 -3.17 0.17 -11.42
CA ILE A 177 -3.85 -1.11 -11.71
C ILE A 177 -4.04 -1.25 -13.22
N VAL A 178 -3.53 -2.35 -13.78
CA VAL A 178 -3.72 -2.76 -15.17
C VAL A 178 -4.32 -4.17 -15.18
N GLY A 179 -5.58 -4.29 -15.57
CA GLY A 179 -6.35 -5.52 -15.38
C GLY A 179 -6.51 -5.82 -13.88
N ASP A 180 -6.06 -7.01 -13.46
CA ASP A 180 -6.05 -7.45 -12.06
C ASP A 180 -4.67 -7.31 -11.40
N CYS A 181 -3.68 -6.80 -12.14
CA CYS A 181 -2.31 -6.68 -11.68
C CYS A 181 -1.95 -5.23 -11.31
N ARG A 182 -1.07 -5.09 -10.32
CA ARG A 182 -0.48 -3.80 -9.94
C ARG A 182 0.83 -3.58 -10.72
N THR A 183 1.02 -2.39 -11.27
CA THR A 183 2.29 -1.93 -11.87
C THR A 183 3.17 -1.23 -10.84
N SER A 184 4.46 -1.07 -11.14
CA SER A 184 5.40 -0.39 -10.26
C SER A 184 4.99 1.06 -9.96
N GLY A 185 5.18 1.49 -8.72
CA GLY A 185 4.96 2.86 -8.27
C GLY A 185 6.11 3.84 -8.59
N ALA A 186 7.25 3.34 -9.07
CA ALA A 186 8.49 4.10 -9.15
C ALA A 186 8.41 5.33 -10.07
N GLU A 187 7.70 5.24 -11.20
CA GLU A 187 7.52 6.39 -12.10
C GLU A 187 6.69 7.49 -11.45
N THR A 188 5.63 7.11 -10.73
CA THR A 188 4.79 8.05 -9.98
C THR A 188 5.61 8.78 -8.91
N VAL A 189 6.45 8.05 -8.16
CA VAL A 189 7.36 8.65 -7.17
C VAL A 189 8.36 9.58 -7.84
N ARG A 190 8.98 9.15 -8.95
CA ARG A 190 9.94 9.99 -9.71
C ARG A 190 9.32 11.32 -10.14
N LYS A 191 8.08 11.30 -10.63
CA LYS A 191 7.33 12.52 -11.00
C LYS A 191 7.10 13.44 -9.79
N MET A 192 6.72 12.88 -8.64
CA MET A 192 6.55 13.66 -7.39
C MET A 192 7.86 14.32 -6.94
N MET A 193 8.99 13.62 -7.08
CA MET A 193 10.31 14.15 -6.75
C MET A 193 10.72 15.29 -7.68
N THR A 194 10.54 15.12 -8.99
CA THR A 194 10.85 16.17 -9.97
C THR A 194 10.02 17.43 -9.79
N ALA A 195 8.75 17.30 -9.39
CA ALA A 195 7.87 18.45 -9.16
C ALA A 195 8.25 19.24 -7.88
N SER A 196 8.92 18.60 -6.93
CA SER A 196 9.15 19.16 -5.59
C SER A 196 10.50 19.89 -5.41
N HIS A 197 11.29 20.09 -6.48
CA HIS A 197 12.56 20.87 -6.48
C HIS A 197 13.53 20.60 -5.29
N ARG A 198 13.54 19.40 -4.69
CA ARG A 198 14.40 19.07 -3.54
C ARG A 198 15.56 18.15 -3.96
N ASN A 199 16.76 18.72 -3.95
CA ASN A 199 18.06 18.13 -4.30
C ASN A 199 18.61 17.10 -3.28
N SER A 200 17.81 16.17 -2.75
CA SER A 200 18.32 15.25 -1.71
C SER A 200 18.04 13.77 -1.93
N PHE A 201 17.47 13.36 -3.07
CA PHE A 201 17.03 11.97 -3.19
C PHE A 201 17.61 11.28 -4.43
N GLN A 202 18.69 10.54 -4.20
CA GLN A 202 19.23 9.58 -5.18
C GLN A 202 18.52 8.23 -5.02
N MET A 203 17.49 8.00 -5.83
CA MET A 203 16.93 6.67 -6.00
C MET A 203 17.93 5.85 -6.86
N SER A 204 18.70 4.94 -6.25
CA SER A 204 19.66 4.12 -6.99
C SER A 204 18.93 3.22 -7.98
N SER A 205 19.23 3.34 -9.28
CA SER A 205 18.42 2.81 -10.39
C SER A 205 18.48 1.29 -10.60
N ARG A 206 18.98 0.51 -9.63
CA ARG A 206 19.12 -0.95 -9.75
C ARG A 206 18.26 -1.65 -8.71
N ASN A 207 17.02 -1.95 -9.07
CA ASN A 207 16.20 -3.08 -8.58
C ASN A 207 15.90 -3.24 -7.06
N ARG A 208 16.07 -2.24 -6.19
CA ARG A 208 15.83 -2.44 -4.73
C ARG A 208 15.11 -1.27 -4.02
N GLY A 209 14.02 -0.78 -4.58
CA GLY A 209 13.27 0.33 -3.97
C GLY A 209 11.77 0.33 -4.23
N GLU A 210 11.18 -0.80 -4.65
CA GLU A 210 9.73 -0.86 -4.84
C GLU A 210 9.04 -0.73 -3.47
N GLU A 211 9.57 -1.36 -2.42
CA GLU A 211 9.08 -1.25 -1.05
C GLU A 211 9.17 0.20 -0.53
N LEU A 212 10.27 0.91 -0.85
CA LEU A 212 10.43 2.34 -0.55
C LEU A 212 9.36 3.17 -1.28
N CYS A 213 9.17 2.93 -2.58
CA CYS A 213 8.16 3.62 -3.37
C CYS A 213 6.76 3.36 -2.80
N ASP A 214 6.48 2.11 -2.42
CA ASP A 214 5.21 1.67 -1.88
C ASP A 214 4.94 2.31 -0.52
N ALA A 215 5.93 2.35 0.37
CA ALA A 215 5.82 3.00 1.67
C ALA A 215 5.51 4.49 1.52
N LEU A 216 6.18 5.18 0.59
CA LEU A 216 5.94 6.58 0.28
C LEU A 216 4.55 6.81 -0.31
N LEU A 217 4.15 6.02 -1.32
CA LEU A 217 2.84 6.14 -1.94
C LEU A 217 1.73 5.87 -0.93
N GLN A 218 1.88 4.87 -0.06
CA GLN A 218 0.94 4.58 1.01
C GLN A 218 0.81 5.77 1.98
N ALA A 219 1.91 6.41 2.38
CA ALA A 219 1.88 7.60 3.23
C ALA A 219 1.15 8.78 2.56
N VAL A 220 1.45 9.02 1.27
CA VAL A 220 0.79 10.08 0.50
C VAL A 220 -0.71 9.79 0.33
N ALA A 221 -1.07 8.53 0.07
CA ALA A 221 -2.46 8.12 -0.08
C ALA A 221 -3.24 8.29 1.22
N PHE A 222 -2.65 7.99 2.38
CA PHE A 222 -3.29 8.17 3.68
C PHE A 222 -3.79 9.62 3.84
N PHE A 223 -2.90 10.60 3.71
CA PHE A 223 -3.27 12.02 3.86
C PHE A 223 -4.18 12.55 2.74
N LYS A 224 -4.08 12.01 1.51
CA LYS A 224 -4.94 12.45 0.40
C LYS A 224 -6.35 11.91 0.52
N LEU A 225 -6.50 10.61 0.78
CA LEU A 225 -7.80 9.97 0.87
C LEU A 225 -8.60 10.51 2.06
N LEU A 226 -7.93 10.91 3.15
CA LEU A 226 -8.56 11.60 4.29
C LEU A 226 -9.22 12.94 3.91
N ARG A 227 -8.85 13.55 2.80
CA ARG A 227 -9.41 14.84 2.33
C ARG A 227 -10.47 14.71 1.24
N GLU A 228 -10.66 13.51 0.70
CA GLU A 228 -11.70 13.19 -0.29
C GLU A 228 -13.07 12.91 0.37
#